data_AF-A0AAW1FW70-F1
#
_entry.id   AF-A0AAW1FW70-F1
#
_cell.length_a   1.000
_cell.length_b   1.000
_cell.length_c   1.000
_cell.angle_alpha   90.00
_cell.angle_beta   90.00
_cell.angle_gamma   90.00
#
_symmetry.space_group_name_H-M   'P 1'
#
loop_
_entity.id
_entity.type
_entity.pdbx_description
1 polymer ?
#
loop_
_entity_poly.entity_id
_entity_poly.type
_entity_poly.pdbx_seq_one_letter_code
_entity_poly.pdbx_strand_id
1 'polypeptide(L)'
;MPLVKLYFTPALLLLMLTCPQVSQSVPVMRKGPLNEFCVVYAQMLLKNITETLTQNKLFSGIDCTNQRLELNLETNTPSVCAPKESTCSGTLKSEFDQESCLTNIGEDLQHYYKFLTAQPDPDSLLGSTVLFRLREIMENCFSWSLPTDLASKGAAAERESTYEERLSLCKVLKGFRVRSITINRAMSYMNSGEHTK
;
A
#
# COMPACT_ATOMS: atom_id res chain seq x y z
N MET A 1 -55.60 -3.78 -41.74
CA MET A 1 -54.54 -4.26 -40.82
C MET A 1 -53.21 -4.22 -41.56
N PRO A 2 -52.30 -3.26 -41.31
CA PRO A 2 -50.95 -3.35 -41.83
C PRO A 2 -50.04 -4.04 -40.80
N LEU A 3 -49.30 -5.04 -41.27
CA LEU A 3 -48.23 -5.71 -40.54
C LEU A 3 -47.04 -4.76 -40.38
N VAL A 4 -46.80 -4.28 -39.16
CA VAL A 4 -45.61 -3.51 -38.81
C VAL A 4 -44.43 -4.48 -38.65
N LYS A 5 -43.50 -4.46 -39.61
CA LYS A 5 -42.20 -5.13 -39.47
C LYS A 5 -41.35 -4.37 -38.45
N LEU A 6 -41.19 -4.93 -37.25
CA LEU A 6 -40.22 -4.48 -36.26
C LEU A 6 -38.81 -4.89 -36.72
N TYR A 7 -38.11 -3.97 -37.38
CA TYR A 7 -36.67 -4.10 -37.60
C TYR A 7 -35.94 -3.83 -36.28
N PHE A 8 -35.58 -4.88 -35.57
CA PHE A 8 -34.66 -4.80 -34.44
C PHE A 8 -33.26 -4.51 -34.97
N THR A 9 -32.86 -3.24 -34.97
CA THR A 9 -31.48 -2.82 -35.23
C THR A 9 -30.58 -3.25 -34.08
N PRO A 10 -29.51 -4.03 -34.32
CA PRO A 10 -28.60 -4.51 -33.27
C PRO A 10 -27.79 -3.38 -32.61
N ALA A 11 -27.83 -2.17 -33.17
CA ALA A 11 -27.20 -0.97 -32.60
C ALA A 11 -27.83 -0.51 -31.26
N LEU A 12 -29.11 -0.80 -31.01
CA LEU A 12 -29.78 -0.42 -29.76
C LEU A 12 -29.39 -1.31 -28.56
N LEU A 13 -28.93 -2.54 -28.81
CA LEU A 13 -28.44 -3.44 -27.76
C LEU A 13 -27.06 -3.03 -27.23
N LEU A 14 -26.25 -2.33 -28.03
CA LEU A 14 -24.91 -1.87 -27.64
C LEU A 14 -24.95 -0.64 -26.72
N LEU A 15 -26.06 0.10 -26.67
CA LEU A 15 -26.23 1.25 -25.77
C LEU A 15 -26.43 0.86 -24.30
N MET A 16 -26.87 -0.38 -24.04
CA MET A 16 -27.07 -0.90 -22.67
C MET A 16 -25.77 -1.44 -22.03
N LEU A 17 -24.66 -1.48 -22.77
CA LEU A 17 -23.36 -2.00 -22.33
C LEU A 17 -22.32 -0.91 -22.02
N THR A 18 -22.69 0.35 -22.14
CA THR A 18 -21.81 1.43 -21.68
C THR A 18 -21.95 1.56 -20.17
N CYS A 19 -20.97 1.04 -19.43
CA CYS A 19 -20.76 1.34 -18.03
C CYS A 19 -19.77 2.50 -17.95
N PRO A 20 -20.20 3.78 -17.90
CA PRO A 20 -19.29 4.91 -17.84
C PRO A 20 -18.83 5.11 -16.39
N GLN A 21 -18.29 4.07 -15.77
CA GLN A 21 -17.68 4.19 -14.46
C GLN A 21 -16.32 3.53 -14.52
N VAL A 22 -15.36 4.35 -14.97
CA VAL A 22 -13.97 4.18 -14.57
C VAL A 22 -14.00 4.04 -13.06
N SER A 23 -13.58 2.88 -12.53
CA SER A 23 -13.34 2.69 -11.10
C SER A 23 -12.25 3.68 -10.69
N GLN A 24 -12.67 4.90 -10.38
CA GLN A 24 -11.79 5.92 -9.83
C GLN A 24 -11.64 5.56 -8.36
N SER A 25 -10.41 5.25 -7.97
CA SER A 25 -10.03 5.19 -6.57
C SER A 25 -10.02 6.62 -6.01
N VAL A 26 -11.21 7.14 -5.74
CA VAL A 26 -11.40 8.46 -5.11
C VAL A 26 -11.04 8.30 -3.62
N PRO A 27 -10.35 9.28 -3.00
CA PRO A 27 -10.14 9.27 -1.56
C PRO A 27 -11.49 9.22 -0.83
N VAL A 28 -11.70 8.18 -0.04
CA VAL A 28 -12.93 7.96 0.71
C VAL A 28 -13.05 9.01 1.82
N MET A 29 -14.20 9.68 1.90
CA MET A 29 -14.45 10.69 2.93
C MET A 29 -14.65 10.07 4.32
N ARG A 30 -14.13 10.78 5.31
CA ARG A 30 -14.04 10.49 6.75
C ARG A 30 -15.40 10.30 7.44
N LYS A 31 -15.61 9.16 8.11
CA LYS A 31 -16.58 8.94 9.21
C LYS A 31 -16.46 7.52 9.81
N GLY A 32 -15.73 7.33 10.92
CA GLY A 32 -15.83 6.10 11.74
C GLY A 32 -14.52 5.44 12.16
N PRO A 33 -14.55 4.51 13.14
CA PRO A 33 -13.48 4.36 14.11
C PRO A 33 -12.41 3.35 13.67
N LEU A 34 -11.44 3.84 12.92
CA LEU A 34 -10.04 3.51 13.14
C LEU A 34 -9.40 4.75 13.78
N ASN A 35 -8.34 4.59 14.59
CA ASN A 35 -7.70 5.75 15.21
C ASN A 35 -7.26 6.71 14.08
N GLU A 36 -7.78 7.94 14.04
CA GLU A 36 -7.53 8.90 12.96
C GLU A 36 -6.02 9.04 12.66
N PHE A 37 -5.20 8.87 13.70
CA PHE A 37 -3.75 8.87 13.63
C PHE A 37 -3.19 7.78 12.69
N CYS A 38 -3.82 6.62 12.53
CA CYS A 38 -3.31 5.55 11.65
C CYS A 38 -3.41 5.89 10.16
N VAL A 39 -4.43 6.64 9.77
CA VAL A 39 -4.51 7.20 8.41
C VAL A 39 -3.37 8.19 8.19
N VAL A 40 -3.12 9.05 9.19
CA VAL A 40 -2.03 10.05 9.14
C VAL A 40 -0.67 9.35 9.06
N TYR A 41 -0.39 8.36 9.90
CA TYR A 41 0.87 7.62 9.88
C TYR A 41 1.09 6.90 8.54
N ALA A 42 0.04 6.30 7.96
CA ALA A 42 0.12 5.68 6.64
C ALA A 42 0.48 6.71 5.54
N GLN A 43 -0.11 7.91 5.59
CA GLN A 43 0.20 8.99 4.65
C GLN A 43 1.63 9.47 4.79
N MET A 44 2.11 9.66 6.03
CA MET A 44 3.47 10.08 6.32
C MET A 44 4.49 9.04 5.84
N LEU A 45 4.21 7.76 6.04
CA LEU A 45 5.04 6.67 5.54
C LEU A 45 5.14 6.71 4.01
N LEU A 46 4.01 6.80 3.29
CA LEU A 46 3.99 6.88 1.83
C LEU A 46 4.76 8.10 1.31
N LYS A 47 4.59 9.26 1.96
CA LYS A 47 5.33 10.48 1.64
C LYS A 47 6.83 10.27 1.80
N ASN A 48 7.28 9.79 2.95
CA ASN A 48 8.70 9.57 3.22
C ASN A 48 9.32 8.55 2.27
N ILE A 49 8.65 7.44 1.96
CA ILE A 49 9.14 6.48 0.95
C ILE A 49 9.29 7.17 -0.42
N THR A 50 8.31 7.98 -0.81
CA THR A 50 8.34 8.69 -2.09
C THR A 50 9.49 9.69 -2.15
N GLU A 51 9.75 10.42 -1.06
CA GLU A 51 10.88 11.36 -0.94
C GLU A 51 12.23 10.63 -0.90
N THR A 52 12.33 9.50 -0.18
CA THR A 52 13.56 8.71 -0.15
C THR A 52 13.94 8.19 -1.53
N LEU A 53 12.97 7.76 -2.35
CA LEU A 53 13.20 7.32 -3.73
C LEU A 53 13.76 8.40 -4.67
N THR A 54 13.71 9.68 -4.29
CA THR A 54 14.29 10.79 -5.07
C THR A 54 15.65 11.26 -4.53
N GLN A 55 16.16 10.67 -3.45
CA GLN A 55 17.42 11.09 -2.84
C GLN A 55 18.62 10.65 -3.69
N ASN A 56 19.33 11.63 -4.25
CA ASN A 56 20.54 11.39 -5.02
C ASN A 56 21.66 10.74 -4.17
N LYS A 57 21.78 11.08 -2.88
CA LYS A 57 22.80 10.49 -1.99
C LYS A 57 22.68 8.97 -1.90
N LEU A 58 21.46 8.44 -1.88
CA LEU A 58 21.19 7.00 -1.79
C LEU A 58 21.36 6.28 -3.13
N PHE A 59 20.93 6.91 -4.21
CA PHE A 59 20.81 6.26 -5.52
C PHE A 59 21.69 6.88 -6.59
N SER A 60 22.80 7.52 -6.22
CA SER A 60 23.76 8.08 -7.18
C SER A 60 24.25 7.00 -8.15
N GLY A 61 24.11 7.26 -9.45
CA GLY A 61 24.41 6.30 -10.52
C GLY A 61 23.34 5.22 -10.75
N ILE A 62 22.21 5.27 -10.04
CA ILE A 62 21.07 4.36 -10.19
C ILE A 62 19.82 5.18 -10.52
N ASP A 63 19.32 5.03 -11.74
CA ASP A 63 18.01 5.57 -12.09
C ASP A 63 16.91 4.65 -11.56
N CYS A 64 16.43 4.96 -10.36
CA CYS A 64 15.36 4.23 -9.70
C CYS A 64 14.06 4.23 -10.49
N THR A 65 13.75 5.27 -11.27
CA THR A 65 12.50 5.32 -12.03
C THR A 65 12.43 4.19 -13.06
N ASN A 66 13.56 3.85 -13.67
CA ASN A 66 13.67 2.81 -14.69
C ASN A 66 13.86 1.38 -14.15
N GLN A 67 14.12 1.21 -12.85
CA GLN A 67 14.26 -0.13 -12.27
C GLN A 67 12.92 -0.85 -12.12
N ARG A 68 12.91 -2.18 -12.23
CA ARG A 68 11.73 -2.97 -11.84
C ARG A 68 11.54 -2.87 -10.32
N LEU A 69 10.29 -2.82 -9.88
CA LEU A 69 10.00 -2.91 -8.45
C LEU A 69 10.05 -4.37 -7.99
N GLU A 70 10.31 -4.57 -6.70
CA GLU A 70 10.27 -5.87 -6.05
C GLU A 70 9.21 -5.85 -4.94
N LEU A 71 8.19 -6.70 -5.06
CA LEU A 71 7.08 -6.77 -4.11
C LEU A 71 7.28 -7.90 -3.11
N ASN A 72 6.89 -7.66 -1.86
CA ASN A 72 6.59 -8.75 -0.94
C ASN A 72 5.37 -9.54 -1.43
N LEU A 73 5.58 -10.82 -1.74
CA LEU A 73 4.56 -11.76 -2.20
C LEU A 73 4.14 -12.75 -1.11
N GLU A 74 4.70 -12.66 0.10
CA GLU A 74 4.35 -13.53 1.23
C GLU A 74 2.95 -13.22 1.80
N THR A 75 2.43 -12.02 1.52
CA THR A 75 1.11 -11.55 1.97
C THR A 75 0.13 -11.42 0.81
N ASN A 76 -1.17 -11.54 1.13
CA ASN A 76 -2.27 -11.35 0.20
C ASN A 76 -2.93 -9.96 0.34
N THR A 77 -2.22 -8.97 0.90
CA THR A 77 -2.74 -7.63 1.18
C THR A 77 -3.58 -6.99 0.06
N PRO A 78 -3.24 -7.04 -1.24
CA PRO A 78 -4.08 -6.42 -2.27
C PRO A 78 -5.46 -7.06 -2.38
N SER A 79 -5.56 -8.38 -2.20
CA SER A 79 -6.82 -9.10 -2.37
C SER A 79 -7.64 -9.08 -1.09
N VAL A 80 -7.02 -9.25 0.08
CA VAL A 80 -7.77 -9.23 1.36
C VAL A 80 -8.23 -7.84 1.77
N CYS A 81 -7.48 -6.80 1.39
CA CYS A 81 -7.84 -5.40 1.67
C CYS A 81 -8.64 -4.74 0.53
N ALA A 82 -8.94 -5.45 -0.55
CA ALA A 82 -9.84 -4.95 -1.57
C ALA A 82 -11.28 -4.99 -1.04
N PRO A 83 -12.08 -3.91 -1.21
CA PRO A 83 -13.52 -3.99 -0.98
C PRO A 83 -14.11 -5.10 -1.84
N LYS A 84 -14.79 -6.07 -1.22
CA LYS A 84 -15.48 -7.14 -1.96
C LYS A 84 -16.77 -6.60 -2.56
N GLU A 85 -16.96 -6.85 -3.85
CA GLU A 85 -18.16 -6.59 -4.66
C GLU A 85 -19.00 -5.35 -4.30
N SER A 86 -18.60 -4.18 -4.82
CA SER A 86 -19.58 -3.15 -5.17
C SER A 86 -19.98 -3.37 -6.64
N THR A 87 -20.94 -4.25 -6.90
CA THR A 87 -21.60 -4.24 -8.20
C THR A 87 -22.31 -2.90 -8.37
N CYS A 88 -22.20 -2.27 -9.54
CA CYS A 88 -22.81 -0.97 -9.84
C CYS A 88 -24.36 -0.97 -9.77
N SER A 89 -24.99 -2.09 -9.39
CA SER A 89 -26.43 -2.29 -9.26
C SER A 89 -26.96 -2.24 -7.83
N GLY A 90 -26.13 -1.87 -6.84
CA GLY A 90 -26.59 -1.55 -5.49
C GLY A 90 -26.67 -2.75 -4.55
N THR A 91 -25.91 -2.63 -3.47
CA THR A 91 -26.01 -3.36 -2.19
C THR A 91 -26.06 -4.88 -2.28
N LEU A 92 -24.87 -5.47 -2.43
CA LEU A 92 -24.51 -6.64 -1.64
C LEU A 92 -23.61 -6.16 -0.50
N LYS A 93 -23.88 -6.64 0.71
CA LYS A 93 -23.09 -6.33 1.91
C LYS A 93 -21.66 -6.79 1.65
N SER A 94 -20.73 -5.85 1.58
CA SER A 94 -19.31 -6.19 1.34
C SER A 94 -18.79 -6.95 2.55
N GLU A 95 -18.46 -8.24 2.39
CA GLU A 95 -17.72 -9.00 3.40
C GLU A 95 -16.23 -8.60 3.37
N PHE A 96 -15.96 -7.36 3.75
CA PHE A 96 -14.61 -6.89 3.99
C PHE A 96 -14.10 -7.52 5.29
N ASP A 97 -13.09 -8.37 5.17
CA ASP A 97 -12.44 -9.00 6.32
C ASP A 97 -11.37 -8.05 6.88
N GLN A 98 -11.79 -7.22 7.83
CA GLN A 98 -10.93 -6.25 8.48
C GLN A 98 -9.75 -6.90 9.21
N GLU A 99 -9.98 -8.04 9.88
CA GLU A 99 -8.95 -8.71 10.66
C GLU A 99 -7.87 -9.29 9.75
N SER A 100 -8.26 -9.98 8.68
CA SER A 100 -7.32 -10.49 7.67
C SER A 100 -6.55 -9.36 6.98
N CYS A 101 -7.24 -8.26 6.65
CA CYS A 101 -6.59 -7.10 6.05
C CYS A 101 -5.53 -6.49 6.99
N LEU A 102 -5.88 -6.21 8.25
CA LEU A 102 -4.93 -5.65 9.22
C LEU A 102 -3.77 -6.60 9.50
N THR A 103 -4.02 -7.91 9.59
CA THR A 103 -2.98 -8.94 9.78
C THR A 103 -1.96 -8.90 8.64
N ASN A 104 -2.44 -8.93 7.38
CA ASN A 104 -1.57 -8.91 6.20
C ASN A 104 -0.79 -7.58 6.08
N ILE A 105 -1.40 -6.45 6.44
CA ILE A 105 -0.70 -5.16 6.50
C ILE A 105 0.40 -5.21 7.57
N GLY A 106 0.13 -5.75 8.75
CA GLY A 106 1.12 -5.91 9.82
C GLY A 106 2.32 -6.74 9.36
N GLU A 107 2.08 -7.86 8.69
CA GLU A 107 3.11 -8.72 8.12
C GLU A 107 3.94 -8.02 7.03
N ASP A 108 3.30 -7.24 6.15
CA ASP A 108 4.02 -6.42 5.18
C ASP A 108 4.95 -5.41 5.88
N LEU A 109 4.45 -4.68 6.89
CA LEU A 109 5.25 -3.71 7.63
C LEU A 109 6.44 -4.40 8.34
N GLN A 110 6.23 -5.60 8.89
CA GLN A 110 7.29 -6.45 9.45
C GLN A 110 8.35 -6.82 8.42
N HIS A 111 7.93 -7.26 7.25
CA HIS A 111 8.82 -7.64 6.16
C HIS A 111 9.72 -6.45 5.75
N TYR A 112 9.11 -5.29 5.46
CA TYR A 112 9.88 -4.11 5.08
C TYR A 112 10.77 -3.59 6.21
N TYR A 113 10.31 -3.65 7.47
CA TYR A 113 11.13 -3.24 8.61
C TYR A 113 12.41 -4.07 8.68
N LYS A 114 12.29 -5.41 8.64
CA LYS A 114 13.44 -6.33 8.66
C LYS A 114 14.41 -6.05 7.52
N PHE A 115 13.89 -5.87 6.29
CA PHE A 115 14.73 -5.57 5.13
C PHE A 115 15.49 -4.25 5.28
N LEU A 116 14.81 -3.19 5.73
CA LEU A 116 15.40 -1.85 5.85
C LEU A 116 16.41 -1.77 7.00
N THR A 117 16.18 -2.45 8.12
CA THR A 117 17.15 -2.50 9.22
C THR A 117 18.39 -3.36 8.91
N ALA A 118 18.29 -4.25 7.93
CA ALA A 118 19.42 -5.06 7.48
C ALA A 118 20.33 -4.34 6.47
N GLN A 119 19.97 -3.13 6.02
CA GLN A 119 20.81 -2.34 5.11
C GLN A 119 22.10 -1.89 5.81
N PRO A 120 23.20 -1.68 5.07
CA PRO A 120 24.39 -1.04 5.62
C PRO A 120 24.09 0.38 6.10
N ASP A 121 24.49 0.71 7.33
CA ASP A 121 24.27 2.01 7.98
C ASP A 121 22.80 2.53 7.87
N PRO A 122 21.82 1.77 8.38
CA PRO A 122 20.40 2.05 8.15
C PRO A 122 19.95 3.33 8.88
N ASP A 123 20.58 3.70 9.99
CA ASP A 123 20.19 4.86 10.80
C ASP A 123 20.58 6.19 10.15
N SER A 124 21.77 6.26 9.56
CA SER A 124 22.27 7.44 8.81
C SER A 124 21.48 7.68 7.53
N LEU A 125 21.07 6.60 6.85
CA LEU A 125 20.48 6.65 5.52
C LEU A 125 18.94 6.66 5.53
N LEU A 126 18.34 5.85 6.38
CA LEU A 126 16.89 5.57 6.41
C LEU A 126 16.25 5.90 7.76
N GLY A 127 17.05 6.01 8.83
CA GLY A 127 16.62 6.15 10.22
C GLY A 127 15.65 7.29 10.42
N SER A 128 16.06 8.52 10.08
CA SER A 128 15.24 9.73 10.23
C SER A 128 14.11 9.86 9.20
N THR A 129 14.01 8.95 8.22
CA THR A 129 13.03 9.03 7.12
C THR A 129 12.04 7.88 7.15
N VAL A 130 12.30 6.79 6.45
CA VAL A 130 11.36 5.68 6.26
C VAL A 130 11.28 4.82 7.53
N LEU A 131 12.42 4.51 8.17
CA LEU A 131 12.44 3.65 9.35
C LEU A 131 11.70 4.28 10.53
N PHE A 132 11.85 5.59 10.76
CA PHE A 132 11.09 6.31 11.77
C PHE A 132 9.58 6.22 11.54
N ARG A 133 9.10 6.52 10.32
CA ARG A 133 7.66 6.46 10.00
C ARG A 133 7.11 5.04 10.06
N LEU A 134 7.93 4.06 9.66
CA LEU A 134 7.58 2.65 9.72
C LEU A 134 7.42 2.19 11.18
N ARG A 135 8.32 2.61 12.06
CA ARG A 135 8.19 2.36 13.51
C ARG A 135 6.93 3.01 14.09
N GLU A 136 6.69 4.29 13.77
CA GLU A 136 5.49 5.00 14.25
C GLU A 136 4.20 4.26 13.88
N ILE A 137 4.02 3.87 12.62
CA ILE A 137 2.80 3.14 12.22
C ILE A 137 2.71 1.77 12.91
N MET A 138 3.82 1.03 13.03
CA MET A 138 3.82 -0.29 13.66
C MET A 138 3.47 -0.24 15.15
N GLU A 139 4.06 0.69 15.88
CA GLU A 139 3.84 0.84 17.33
C GLU A 139 2.45 1.40 17.63
N ASN A 140 1.99 2.39 16.87
CA ASN A 140 0.74 3.10 17.17
C ASN A 140 -0.52 2.47 16.56
N CYS A 141 -0.38 1.62 15.53
CA CYS A 141 -1.53 1.04 14.81
C CYS A 141 -1.62 -0.48 14.85
N PHE A 142 -0.51 -1.17 15.13
CA PHE A 142 -0.46 -2.63 15.11
C PHE A 142 -0.01 -3.24 16.44
N SER A 143 0.13 -2.42 17.50
CA SER A 143 0.56 -2.84 18.84
C SER A 143 1.86 -3.64 18.82
N TRP A 144 2.70 -3.42 17.81
CA TRP A 144 3.93 -4.16 17.68
C TRP A 144 4.99 -3.50 18.54
N SER A 145 5.42 -4.19 19.60
CA SER A 145 6.64 -3.85 20.31
C SER A 145 7.84 -4.26 19.46
N LEU A 146 8.71 -3.29 19.13
CA LEU A 146 10.01 -3.59 18.55
C LEU A 146 10.67 -4.70 19.38
N PRO A 147 11.07 -5.84 18.79
CA PRO A 147 11.83 -6.84 19.52
C PRO A 147 13.13 -6.19 20.00
N THR A 148 13.35 -6.17 21.30
CA THR A 148 14.61 -5.74 21.93
C THR A 148 15.83 -6.49 21.33
N ASP A 149 15.59 -7.69 20.76
CA ASP A 149 16.58 -8.54 20.09
C ASP A 149 17.00 -8.08 18.68
N LEU A 150 16.29 -7.16 18.03
CA LEU A 150 16.73 -6.60 16.75
C LEU A 150 17.82 -5.53 16.91
N ALA A 151 18.04 -5.04 18.13
CA ALA A 151 19.21 -4.24 18.46
C ALA A 151 20.48 -5.11 18.70
N SER A 152 20.33 -6.44 18.87
CA SER A 152 21.43 -7.33 19.30
C SER A 152 21.92 -8.32 18.24
N LYS A 153 21.12 -8.64 17.21
CA LYS A 153 21.55 -9.51 16.11
C LYS A 153 22.25 -8.73 14.99
N GLY A 154 23.51 -8.43 15.25
CA GLY A 154 24.48 -7.94 14.27
C GLY A 154 24.12 -6.55 13.76
N ALA A 155 24.59 -5.52 14.48
CA ALA A 155 24.64 -4.18 13.92
C ALA A 155 25.18 -4.30 12.48
N ALA A 156 24.35 -3.96 11.50
CA ALA A 156 24.77 -3.94 10.12
C ALA A 156 26.09 -3.16 10.10
N ALA A 157 27.14 -3.74 9.52
CA ALA A 157 28.47 -3.14 9.58
C ALA A 157 28.35 -1.68 9.13
N GLU A 158 28.85 -0.75 9.95
CA GLU A 158 28.94 0.67 9.60
C GLU A 158 29.91 0.79 8.43
N ARG A 159 29.36 0.68 7.22
CA ARG A 159 30.11 0.76 5.96
C ARG A 159 29.22 1.33 4.88
N GLU A 160 29.87 1.81 3.84
CA GLU A 160 29.18 2.25 2.65
C GLU A 160 28.45 1.09 1.94
N SER A 161 27.26 1.37 1.43
CA SER A 161 26.48 0.41 0.66
C SER A 161 27.09 0.22 -0.74
N THR A 162 27.23 -1.03 -1.16
CA THR A 162 27.68 -1.37 -2.51
C THR A 162 26.62 -0.96 -3.56
N TYR A 163 27.01 -0.94 -4.84
CA TYR A 163 26.07 -0.65 -5.93
C TYR A 163 24.87 -1.62 -5.94
N GLU A 164 25.11 -2.93 -5.80
CA GLU A 164 24.05 -3.94 -5.81
C GLU A 164 23.10 -3.81 -4.61
N GLU A 165 23.61 -3.45 -3.43
CA GLU A 165 22.78 -3.19 -2.25
C GLU A 165 21.89 -1.96 -2.46
N ARG A 166 22.45 -0.86 -2.99
CA ARG A 166 21.67 0.34 -3.32
C ARG A 166 20.64 0.07 -4.41
N LEU A 167 20.98 -0.76 -5.39
CA LEU A 167 20.06 -1.19 -6.44
C LEU A 167 18.93 -2.05 -5.86
N SER A 168 19.24 -3.00 -4.99
CA SER A 168 18.24 -3.82 -4.29
C SER A 168 17.31 -2.95 -3.44
N LEU A 169 17.87 -2.06 -2.61
CA LEU A 169 17.12 -1.11 -1.80
C LEU A 169 16.16 -0.26 -2.63
N CYS A 170 16.62 0.23 -3.78
CA CYS A 170 15.81 0.97 -4.73
C CYS A 170 14.59 0.15 -5.20
N LYS A 171 14.79 -1.10 -5.65
CA LYS A 171 13.71 -1.97 -6.14
C LYS A 171 12.69 -2.27 -5.04
N VAL A 172 13.18 -2.56 -3.83
CA VAL A 172 12.33 -2.86 -2.67
C VAL A 172 11.55 -1.62 -2.20
N LEU A 173 12.17 -0.44 -2.13
CA LEU A 173 11.45 0.79 -1.79
C LEU A 173 10.38 1.16 -2.82
N LYS A 174 10.58 0.83 -4.10
CA LYS A 174 9.52 0.99 -5.12
C LYS A 174 8.35 0.04 -4.87
N GLY A 175 8.62 -1.21 -4.52
CA GLY A 175 7.58 -2.15 -4.14
C GLY A 175 6.86 -1.71 -2.87
N PHE A 176 7.63 -1.22 -1.90
CA PHE A 176 7.09 -0.69 -0.65
C PHE A 176 6.17 0.51 -0.91
N ARG A 177 6.57 1.44 -1.79
CA ARG A 177 5.71 2.57 -2.19
C ARG A 177 4.36 2.09 -2.71
N VAL A 178 4.34 1.08 -3.59
CA VAL A 178 3.10 0.51 -4.12
C VAL A 178 2.28 -0.14 -3.00
N ARG A 179 2.93 -0.91 -2.12
CA ARG A 179 2.25 -1.50 -0.96
C ARG A 179 1.68 -0.44 -0.03
N SER A 180 2.41 0.63 0.25
CA SER A 180 1.97 1.76 1.08
C SER A 180 0.78 2.50 0.48
N ILE A 181 0.65 2.57 -0.86
CA ILE A 181 -0.58 3.08 -1.49
C ILE A 181 -1.78 2.19 -1.13
N THR A 182 -1.63 0.86 -1.21
CA THR A 182 -2.67 -0.08 -0.80
C THR A 182 -3.02 0.07 0.68
N ILE A 183 -2.02 0.18 1.56
CA ILE A 183 -2.22 0.42 3.00
C ILE A 183 -2.98 1.73 3.24
N ASN A 184 -2.59 2.82 2.59
CA ASN A 184 -3.28 4.12 2.70
C ASN A 184 -4.75 4.01 2.32
N ARG A 185 -5.05 3.31 1.22
CA ARG A 185 -6.42 3.08 0.75
C ARG A 185 -7.22 2.25 1.75
N ALA A 186 -6.65 1.14 2.25
CA ALA A 186 -7.29 0.28 3.24
C ALA A 186 -7.59 1.04 4.54
N MET A 187 -6.62 1.78 5.08
CA MET A 187 -6.79 2.58 6.30
C MET A 187 -7.87 3.65 6.11
N SER A 188 -7.89 4.32 4.96
CA SER A 188 -8.92 5.33 4.65
C SER A 188 -10.30 4.71 4.51
N TYR A 189 -10.40 3.55 3.85
CA TYR A 189 -11.65 2.81 3.69
C TYR A 189 -12.22 2.37 5.04
N MET A 190 -11.39 1.80 5.92
CA MET A 190 -11.83 1.41 7.26
C MET A 190 -12.25 2.65 8.08
N ASN A 191 -11.48 3.73 8.06
CA ASN A 191 -11.81 4.99 8.76
C ASN A 191 -13.07 5.71 8.22
N SER A 192 -13.55 5.36 7.03
CA SER A 192 -14.81 5.88 6.49
C SER A 192 -16.06 5.15 7.02
N GLY A 193 -15.87 4.04 7.74
CA GLY A 193 -16.95 3.17 8.18
C GLY A 193 -17.65 2.40 7.06
N GLU A 194 -17.26 2.56 5.79
CA GLU A 194 -17.91 1.88 4.65
C GLU A 194 -17.86 0.36 4.74
N HIS A 195 -16.78 -0.19 5.29
CA HIS A 195 -16.63 -1.63 5.56
C HIS A 195 -17.69 -2.21 6.52
N THR A 196 -18.40 -1.39 7.28
CA THR A 196 -19.44 -1.84 8.25
C THR A 196 -20.88 -1.65 7.75
N LYS A 197 -21.07 -1.05 6.56
CA LYS A 197 -22.40 -0.80 5.97
C LYS A 197 -22.93 -2.04 5.26
#